data_AF-A0A7Y6TUZ6-F1
#
_entry.id   AF-A0A7Y6TUZ6-F1
#
_cell.length_a   1.000
_cell.length_b   1.000
_cell.length_c   1.000
_cell.angle_alpha   90.00
_cell.angle_beta   90.00
_cell.angle_gamma   90.00
#
_symmetry.space_group_name_H-M   'P 1'
#
loop_
_entity.id
_entity.type
_entity.pdbx_description
1 polymer ?
#
loop_
_entity_poly.entity_id
_entity_poly.type
_entity_poly.pdbx_seq_one_letter_code
_entity_poly.pdbx_strand_id
1 'polypeptide(L)'
;MIRNHFMADTDPLQILKKLLAGAAVAVAVGAPLTGASAAPAVPIVQAAANGDMPALLALLDAGADPNARGTGGRTALMEAARAGRFAIVRALLVHGADKALADDAGRTAFDEAVARGHVDLIALLRDAE
;
A
#
# COMPACT_ATOMS: atom_id res chain seq x y z
N MET A 1 25.67 22.80 -27.41
CA MET A 1 25.98 23.21 -26.02
C MET A 1 24.67 23.27 -25.24
N ILE A 2 24.60 22.45 -24.21
CA ILE A 2 23.39 21.96 -23.54
C ILE A 2 22.94 23.01 -22.51
N ARG A 3 21.71 23.51 -22.61
CA ARG A 3 21.10 24.32 -21.54
C ARG A 3 20.09 23.43 -20.82
N ASN A 4 20.53 22.88 -19.70
CA ASN A 4 19.79 21.96 -18.86
C ASN A 4 18.66 22.73 -18.16
N HIS A 5 17.42 22.48 -18.60
CA HIS A 5 16.21 22.99 -17.98
C HIS A 5 15.79 21.99 -16.91
N PHE A 6 16.28 22.18 -15.68
CA PHE A 6 15.90 21.36 -14.54
C PHE A 6 15.41 22.29 -13.43
N MET A 7 14.16 22.75 -13.58
CA MET A 7 13.39 23.27 -12.45
C MET A 7 13.02 22.06 -11.59
N ALA A 8 13.86 21.82 -10.58
CA ALA A 8 13.51 20.96 -9.46
C ALA A 8 12.62 21.76 -8.51
N ASP A 9 11.35 21.95 -8.89
CA ASP A 9 10.27 22.18 -7.94
C ASP A 9 10.13 20.90 -7.12
N THR A 10 10.93 20.81 -6.05
CA THR A 10 10.79 19.76 -5.05
C THR A 10 10.11 20.43 -3.87
N ASP A 11 8.79 20.31 -3.82
CA ASP A 11 7.99 20.83 -2.72
C ASP A 11 8.64 20.45 -1.38
N PRO A 12 8.87 21.39 -0.45
CA PRO A 12 9.51 21.09 0.83
C PRO A 12 8.74 20.04 1.64
N LEU A 13 7.43 19.89 1.40
CA LEU A 13 6.60 18.83 1.97
C LEU A 13 6.93 17.43 1.42
N GLN A 14 7.30 17.32 0.13
CA GLN A 14 7.69 16.05 -0.48
C GLN A 14 9.07 15.58 0.00
N ILE A 15 9.97 16.52 0.31
CA ILE A 15 11.26 16.22 0.96
C ILE A 15 11.04 15.69 2.37
N LEU A 16 10.12 16.30 3.13
CA LEU A 16 9.80 15.87 4.50
C LEU A 16 9.21 14.45 4.53
N LYS A 17 8.31 14.12 3.60
CA LYS A 17 7.75 12.76 3.45
C LYS A 17 8.82 11.72 3.11
N LYS A 18 9.76 12.05 2.20
CA LYS A 18 10.87 11.15 1.85
C LYS A 18 11.83 10.91 3.02
N LEU A 19 12.09 11.92 3.85
CA LEU A 19 12.98 11.79 5.00
C LEU A 19 12.37 10.94 6.12
N LEU A 20 11.04 11.04 6.32
CA LEU A 20 10.29 10.19 7.26
C LEU A 20 10.18 8.74 6.78
N ALA A 21 10.08 8.49 5.47
CA ALA A 21 10.04 7.15 4.89
C ALA A 21 11.37 6.35 5.03
N GLY A 22 12.48 7.00 5.42
CA GLY A 22 13.79 6.36 5.59
C GLY A 22 14.03 5.69 6.95
N ALA A 23 13.17 5.92 7.94
CA ALA A 23 13.31 5.35 9.28
C ALA A 23 12.43 4.12 9.45
N ALA A 24 12.86 3.00 8.87
CA ALA A 24 12.29 1.68 9.13
C ALA A 24 12.52 1.31 10.62
N VAL A 25 11.63 1.73 11.51
CA VAL A 25 11.51 1.14 12.84
C VAL A 25 10.55 -0.03 12.72
N ALA A 26 11.11 -1.23 12.56
CA ALA A 26 10.38 -2.47 12.69
C ALA A 26 9.85 -2.62 14.13
N VAL A 27 8.67 -2.07 14.41
CA VAL A 27 7.94 -2.37 15.64
C VAL A 27 7.24 -3.71 15.47
N ALA A 28 8.02 -4.79 15.56
CA ALA A 28 7.50 -6.11 15.88
C ALA A 28 7.23 -6.14 17.40
N VAL A 29 6.16 -5.49 17.85
CA VAL A 29 5.66 -5.68 19.22
C VAL A 29 4.57 -6.74 19.15
N GLY A 30 4.90 -7.89 19.73
CA GLY A 30 4.13 -9.11 19.57
C GLY A 30 2.71 -9.05 20.10
N ALA A 31 1.82 -9.74 19.38
CA ALA A 31 0.69 -10.44 19.95
C ALA A 31 0.53 -11.78 19.19
N PRO A 32 0.62 -12.95 19.85
CA PRO A 32 0.34 -14.22 19.22
C PRO A 32 -1.17 -14.44 19.26
N LEU A 33 -1.86 -14.46 18.12
CA LEU A 33 -3.22 -14.96 18.03
C LEU A 33 -3.35 -15.95 16.86
N THR A 34 -2.96 -17.19 17.21
CA THR A 34 -3.63 -18.44 16.82
C THR A 34 -3.91 -18.69 15.34
N GLY A 35 -3.06 -19.55 14.75
CA GLY A 35 -3.51 -20.68 13.93
C GLY A 35 -3.90 -20.41 12.47
N ALA A 36 -2.90 -20.32 11.58
CA ALA A 36 -2.78 -21.13 10.35
C ALA A 36 -1.81 -20.46 9.35
N SER A 37 -0.85 -21.26 8.87
CA SER A 37 0.09 -20.99 7.75
C SER A 37 1.10 -19.85 7.93
N ALA A 38 2.35 -20.27 8.16
CA ALA A 38 3.52 -19.40 8.26
C ALA A 38 3.88 -18.77 6.90
N ALA A 39 3.65 -17.47 6.82
CA ALA A 39 4.43 -16.54 6.02
C ALA A 39 4.77 -15.35 6.94
N PRO A 40 5.80 -14.54 6.64
CA PRO A 40 6.02 -13.29 7.38
C PRO A 40 4.76 -12.41 7.18
N ALA A 41 3.84 -12.45 8.15
CA ALA A 41 2.59 -11.71 8.09
C ALA A 41 2.94 -10.24 8.19
N VAL A 42 2.85 -9.53 7.07
CA VAL A 42 3.01 -8.08 7.05
C VAL A 42 1.74 -7.49 7.65
N PRO A 43 1.80 -6.82 8.83
CA PRO A 43 0.59 -6.40 9.56
C PRO A 43 -0.33 -5.49 8.74
N ILE A 44 0.25 -4.63 7.89
CA ILE A 44 -0.51 -3.72 7.04
C ILE A 44 -1.30 -4.45 5.94
N VAL A 45 -0.75 -5.56 5.42
CA VAL A 45 -1.43 -6.42 4.44
C VAL A 45 -2.61 -7.11 5.11
N GLN A 46 -2.43 -7.61 6.34
CA GLN A 46 -3.51 -8.26 7.08
C GLN A 46 -4.61 -7.26 7.46
N ALA A 47 -4.27 -6.06 7.94
CA ALA A 47 -5.25 -5.02 8.25
C ALA A 47 -6.05 -4.63 7.00
N ALA A 48 -5.37 -4.46 5.86
CA ALA A 48 -6.01 -4.21 4.59
C ALA A 48 -6.90 -5.35 4.11
N ALA A 49 -6.49 -6.60 4.35
CA ALA A 49 -7.20 -7.84 4.02
C ALA A 49 -8.36 -8.18 4.99
N ASN A 50 -8.40 -7.59 6.18
CA ASN A 50 -9.48 -7.71 7.15
C ASN A 50 -10.48 -6.55 7.10
N GLY A 51 -10.04 -5.37 6.65
CA GLY A 51 -10.89 -4.18 6.65
C GLY A 51 -10.70 -3.29 7.86
N ASP A 52 -9.64 -3.53 8.62
CA ASP A 52 -9.35 -2.86 9.87
C ASP A 52 -8.74 -1.49 9.60
N MET A 53 -9.57 -0.54 9.14
CA MET A 53 -9.19 0.86 8.93
C MET A 53 -8.40 1.47 10.12
N PRO A 54 -8.81 1.29 11.39
CA PRO A 54 -8.07 1.85 12.52
C PRO A 54 -6.66 1.27 12.64
N ALA A 55 -6.52 -0.05 12.46
CA ALA A 55 -5.22 -0.70 12.52
C ALA A 55 -4.32 -0.31 11.34
N LEU A 56 -4.91 -0.21 10.14
CA LEU A 56 -4.22 0.24 8.94
C LEU A 56 -3.63 1.64 9.11
N LEU A 57 -4.45 2.60 9.57
CA LEU A 57 -4.00 3.98 9.80
C LEU A 57 -2.93 4.04 10.89
N ALA A 58 -3.13 3.35 12.02
CA ALA A 58 -2.12 3.31 13.07
C ALA A 58 -0.76 2.77 12.58
N LEU A 59 -0.77 1.76 11.71
CA LEU A 59 0.45 1.23 11.10
C LEU A 59 1.09 2.24 10.14
N LEU A 60 0.30 2.88 9.28
CA LEU A 60 0.77 3.90 8.34
C LEU A 60 1.35 5.13 9.06
N ASP A 61 0.68 5.60 10.12
CA ASP A 61 1.13 6.69 10.98
C ASP A 61 2.39 6.33 11.76
N ALA A 62 2.57 5.04 12.10
CA ALA A 62 3.80 4.52 12.69
C ALA A 62 4.95 4.32 11.67
N GLY A 63 4.74 4.68 10.39
CA GLY A 63 5.76 4.58 9.34
C GLY A 63 5.86 3.20 8.69
N ALA A 64 4.82 2.36 8.79
CA ALA A 64 4.77 1.12 8.03
C ALA A 64 4.81 1.42 6.53
N ASP A 65 5.60 0.63 5.79
CA ASP A 65 5.69 0.75 4.34
C ASP A 65 4.35 0.34 3.69
N PRO A 66 3.62 1.25 3.01
CA PRO A 66 2.40 0.94 2.30
C PRO A 66 2.60 -0.07 1.15
N ASN A 67 3.83 -0.23 0.69
CA ASN A 67 4.23 -1.12 -0.41
C ASN A 67 4.77 -2.47 0.06
N ALA A 68 4.73 -2.72 1.37
CA ALA A 68 5.22 -3.97 1.93
C ALA A 68 4.52 -5.17 1.29
N ARG A 69 5.32 -6.14 0.83
CA ARG A 69 4.87 -7.35 0.15
C ARG A 69 4.74 -8.49 1.14
N GLY A 70 3.53 -9.03 1.27
CA GLY A 70 3.24 -10.26 1.99
C GLY A 70 3.43 -11.51 1.12
N THR A 71 2.72 -12.57 1.46
CA THR A 71 2.80 -13.87 0.78
C THR A 71 2.43 -13.76 -0.70
N GLY A 72 3.24 -14.35 -1.57
CA GLY A 72 3.02 -14.35 -3.01
C GLY A 72 3.19 -12.95 -3.64
N GLY A 73 3.96 -12.07 -2.98
CA GLY A 73 4.24 -10.72 -3.48
C GLY A 73 3.09 -9.74 -3.33
N ARG A 74 2.00 -10.11 -2.63
CA ARG A 74 0.81 -9.27 -2.53
C ARG A 74 1.02 -8.10 -1.60
N THR A 75 0.55 -6.92 -2.01
CA THR A 75 0.57 -5.71 -1.19
C THR A 75 -0.76 -5.50 -0.47
N ALA A 76 -0.76 -4.57 0.50
CA ALA A 76 -1.98 -4.15 1.18
C ALA A 76 -3.03 -3.61 0.19
N LEU A 77 -2.57 -2.91 -0.85
CA LEU A 77 -3.45 -2.34 -1.88
C LEU A 77 -4.14 -3.43 -2.70
N MET A 78 -3.44 -4.51 -3.05
CA MET A 78 -4.02 -5.66 -3.77
C MET A 78 -5.08 -6.37 -2.93
N GLU A 79 -4.80 -6.63 -1.65
CA GLU A 79 -5.77 -7.30 -0.77
C GLU A 79 -7.00 -6.43 -0.50
N ALA A 80 -6.81 -5.12 -0.32
CA ALA A 80 -7.91 -4.17 -0.19
C ALA A 80 -8.76 -4.11 -1.47
N ALA A 81 -8.10 -4.11 -2.64
CA ALA A 81 -8.78 -4.08 -3.93
C ALA A 81 -9.56 -5.37 -4.19
N ARG A 82 -8.96 -6.53 -3.93
CA ARG A 82 -9.61 -7.84 -4.01
C ARG A 82 -10.85 -7.92 -3.12
N ALA A 83 -10.76 -7.37 -1.91
CA ALA A 83 -11.86 -7.35 -0.95
C ALA A 83 -12.89 -6.23 -1.14
N GLY A 84 -12.70 -5.33 -2.13
CA GLY A 84 -13.66 -4.25 -2.39
C GLY A 84 -13.61 -3.08 -1.39
N ARG A 85 -12.52 -2.93 -0.65
CA ARG A 85 -12.43 -1.99 0.48
C ARG A 85 -12.02 -0.59 0.04
N PHE A 86 -12.98 0.14 -0.51
CA PHE A 86 -12.76 1.48 -1.07
C PHE A 86 -12.04 2.46 -0.15
N ALA A 87 -12.45 2.54 1.13
CA ALA A 87 -11.83 3.45 2.10
C ALA A 87 -10.35 3.10 2.36
N ILE A 88 -10.02 1.80 2.45
CA ILE A 88 -8.64 1.33 2.64
C ILE A 88 -7.80 1.60 1.41
N VAL A 89 -8.33 1.34 0.21
CA VAL A 89 -7.62 1.64 -1.05
C VAL A 89 -7.29 3.12 -1.12
N ARG A 90 -8.25 4.01 -0.83
CA ARG A 90 -7.98 5.45 -0.76
C ARG A 90 -6.91 5.82 0.26
N ALA A 91 -6.98 5.29 1.47
CA ALA A 91 -5.99 5.57 2.51
C ALA A 91 -4.59 5.15 2.07
N LEU A 92 -4.44 3.92 1.55
CA LEU A 92 -3.16 3.43 1.05
C LEU A 92 -2.59 4.31 -0.06
N LEU A 93 -3.42 4.74 -1.03
CA LEU A 93 -2.99 5.65 -2.10
C LEU A 93 -2.54 7.01 -1.56
N VAL A 94 -3.27 7.60 -0.60
CA VAL A 94 -2.88 8.87 0.05
C VAL A 94 -1.54 8.75 0.76
N HIS A 95 -1.24 7.59 1.34
CA HIS A 95 0.04 7.31 1.99
C HIS A 95 1.14 6.85 1.03
N GLY A 96 0.90 6.89 -0.29
CA GLY A 96 1.94 6.62 -1.30
C GLY A 96 2.10 5.14 -1.68
N ALA A 97 1.03 4.34 -1.54
CA ALA A 97 1.01 2.99 -2.10
C ALA A 97 1.14 3.05 -3.63
N ASP A 98 2.06 2.26 -4.16
CA ASP A 98 2.30 2.07 -5.58
C ASP A 98 1.31 1.05 -6.15
N LYS A 99 0.39 1.57 -6.97
CA LYS A 99 -0.61 0.77 -7.68
C LYS A 99 -0.06 -0.06 -8.83
N ALA A 100 1.15 0.23 -9.31
CA ALA A 100 1.80 -0.49 -10.41
C ALA A 100 2.51 -1.76 -9.94
N LEU A 101 2.66 -1.96 -8.62
CA LEU A 101 3.20 -3.21 -8.09
C LEU A 101 2.33 -4.39 -8.52
N ALA A 102 2.98 -5.45 -8.96
CA ALA A 102 2.37 -6.71 -9.34
C ALA A 102 2.76 -7.82 -8.34
N ASP A 103 1.84 -8.73 -8.03
CA ASP A 103 2.09 -9.93 -7.24
C ASP A 103 2.96 -10.92 -8.04
N ASP A 104 3.31 -12.07 -7.45
CA ASP A 104 4.17 -13.06 -8.11
C ASP A 104 3.48 -13.73 -9.32
N ALA A 105 2.17 -13.56 -9.47
CA ALA A 105 1.39 -13.98 -10.64
C ALA A 105 1.23 -12.85 -11.68
N GLY A 106 1.88 -11.69 -11.47
CA GLY A 106 1.80 -10.54 -12.37
C GLY A 106 0.51 -9.72 -12.23
N ARG A 107 -0.27 -9.91 -11.16
CA ARG A 107 -1.53 -9.17 -10.94
C ARG A 107 -1.32 -7.94 -10.08
N THR A 108 -1.90 -6.84 -10.50
CA THR A 108 -1.92 -5.58 -9.79
C THR A 108 -3.20 -5.42 -8.95
N ALA A 109 -3.25 -4.37 -8.13
CA ALA A 109 -4.49 -4.01 -7.43
C ALA A 109 -5.66 -3.74 -8.41
N PHE A 110 -5.35 -3.21 -9.59
CA PHE A 110 -6.35 -2.98 -10.64
C PHE A 110 -6.90 -4.31 -11.17
N ASP A 111 -6.04 -5.29 -11.46
CA ASP A 111 -6.46 -6.61 -11.94
C ASP A 111 -7.36 -7.32 -10.94
N GLU A 112 -7.05 -7.22 -9.64
CA GLU A 112 -7.90 -7.76 -8.58
C GLU A 112 -9.27 -7.05 -8.50
N ALA A 113 -9.31 -5.72 -8.65
CA ALA A 113 -10.58 -4.98 -8.68
C ALA A 113 -11.44 -5.36 -9.90
N VAL A 114 -10.82 -5.52 -11.07
CA VAL A 114 -11.50 -5.96 -12.31
C VAL A 114 -12.02 -7.39 -12.18
N ALA A 115 -11.18 -8.32 -11.71
CA ALA A 115 -11.55 -9.72 -11.55
C ALA A 115 -12.72 -9.94 -10.58
N ARG A 116 -12.92 -8.99 -9.65
CA ARG A 116 -14.01 -9.03 -8.65
C ARG A 116 -15.20 -8.15 -9.01
N GLY A 117 -15.10 -7.33 -10.05
CA GLY A 117 -16.18 -6.44 -10.50
C GLY A 117 -16.40 -5.21 -9.62
N HIS A 118 -15.39 -4.75 -8.88
CA HIS A 118 -15.51 -3.59 -7.99
C HIS A 118 -15.40 -2.28 -8.78
N VAL A 119 -16.48 -1.87 -9.43
CA VAL A 119 -16.52 -0.74 -10.38
C VAL A 119 -15.94 0.56 -9.82
N ASP A 120 -16.27 0.91 -8.57
CA ASP A 120 -15.77 2.13 -7.92
C ASP A 120 -14.24 2.10 -7.74
N LEU A 121 -13.70 0.93 -7.43
CA LEU A 121 -12.25 0.74 -7.30
C LEU A 121 -11.55 0.75 -8.65
N ILE A 122 -12.17 0.18 -9.67
CA ILE A 122 -11.66 0.21 -11.04
C ILE A 122 -11.53 1.66 -11.51
N ALA A 123 -12.52 2.50 -11.23
CA ALA A 123 -12.45 3.93 -11.54
C ALA A 123 -11.33 4.62 -10.74
N LEU A 124 -11.24 4.37 -9.43
CA LEU A 124 -10.23 4.96 -8.56
C LEU A 124 -8.79 4.58 -8.95
N LEU A 125 -8.55 3.33 -9.35
CA LEU A 125 -7.22 2.81 -9.67
C LEU A 125 -6.78 3.13 -11.10
N ARG A 126 -7.73 3.46 -12.00
CA ARG A 126 -7.46 3.85 -13.39
C ARG A 126 -6.97 5.30 -13.51
N ASP A 127 -7.49 6.18 -12.67
CA ASP A 127 -7.39 7.65 -12.83
C ASP A 127 -6.29 8.30 -11.97
N ALA A 128 -5.57 7.52 -11.17
CA ALA A 128 -4.42 8.05 -10.44
C ALA A 128 -3.25 8.22 -11.43
N GLU A 129 -3.11 9.39 -12.04
CA GLU A 129 -1.90 9.80 -12.79
C GLU A 129 -0.99 10.66 -11.90
#